data_AF-A0A7Y2VQM4-F1
#
_entry.id   AF-A0A7Y2VQM4-F1
#
_cell.length_a   1.000
_cell.length_b   1.000
_cell.length_c   1.000
_cell.angle_alpha   90.00
_cell.angle_beta   90.00
_cell.angle_gamma   90.00
#
_symmetry.space_group_name_H-M   'P 1'
#
loop_
_entity.id
_entity.type
_entity.pdbx_description
1 polymer ?
#
loop_
_entity_poly.entity_id
_entity_poly.type
_entity_poly.pdbx_seq_one_letter_code
_entity_poly.pdbx_strand_id
1 'polypeptide(L)'
;MKMQAAFWGVALLTVGCGSINIVSTPIENIDAVPLKVMALTEEERQSWGHADLLTDTIPGMSVDRAYEEIIGNKKGNKVIVAVLDSGIDL
;
A
#
# COMPACT_ATOMS: atom_id res chain seq x y z
N MET A 1 56.29 -20.92 17.18
CA MET A 1 56.00 -19.47 17.25
C MET A 1 56.17 -18.94 15.82
N LYS A 2 55.18 -18.50 15.04
CA LYS A 2 53.79 -18.08 15.27
C LYS A 2 52.94 -18.52 14.06
N MET A 3 51.94 -19.33 14.32
CA MET A 3 50.79 -19.57 13.44
C MET A 3 49.79 -18.45 13.77
N GLN A 4 49.93 -17.28 13.15
CA GLN A 4 49.03 -16.13 13.39
C GLN A 4 48.80 -15.37 12.08
N ALA A 5 48.12 -16.00 11.13
CA ALA A 5 47.61 -15.31 9.94
C ALA A 5 46.15 -15.66 9.62
N ALA A 6 45.45 -16.40 10.50
CA ALA A 6 44.10 -16.91 10.23
C ALA A 6 42.97 -16.15 10.96
N PHE A 7 43.25 -15.02 11.62
CA PHE A 7 42.27 -14.34 12.48
C PHE A 7 42.10 -12.83 12.21
N TRP A 8 42.29 -12.39 10.96
CA TRP A 8 42.02 -11.00 10.55
C TRP A 8 40.96 -10.90 9.43
N GLY A 9 40.11 -11.92 9.28
CA GLY A 9 39.18 -12.01 8.13
C GLY A 9 37.70 -12.19 8.48
N VAL A 10 37.25 -11.88 9.71
CA VAL A 10 35.86 -12.21 10.14
C VAL A 10 34.96 -10.97 10.37
N ALA A 11 35.45 -9.74 10.22
CA ALA A 11 34.70 -8.55 10.64
C ALA A 11 34.08 -7.70 9.51
N LEU A 12 33.73 -8.27 8.34
CA LEU A 12 33.17 -7.49 7.22
C LEU A 12 31.76 -7.86 6.75
N LEU A 13 31.04 -8.73 7.47
CA LEU A 13 29.70 -9.19 7.06
C LEU A 13 28.52 -8.63 7.88
N THR A 14 28.76 -7.65 8.76
CA THR A 14 27.69 -6.96 9.48
C THR A 14 27.55 -5.53 8.99
N VAL A 15 27.24 -5.34 7.70
CA VAL A 15 26.69 -4.08 7.22
C VAL A 15 25.23 -4.05 7.66
N GLY A 16 24.95 -3.12 8.56
CA GLY A 16 23.74 -3.07 9.38
C GLY A 16 22.44 -2.82 8.61
N CYS A 17 21.36 -3.13 9.32
CA CYS A 17 19.98 -2.79 9.00
C CYS A 17 19.86 -1.33 8.59
N GLY A 18 19.55 -1.08 7.31
CA GLY A 18 19.15 0.24 6.85
C GLY A 18 17.84 0.63 7.55
N SER A 19 17.87 1.70 8.32
CA SER A 19 16.65 2.30 8.84
C SER A 19 15.79 2.76 7.66
N ILE A 20 14.63 2.13 7.50
CA ILE A 20 13.54 2.68 6.71
C ILE A 20 13.07 3.96 7.43
N ASN A 21 13.48 5.11 6.92
CA ASN A 21 12.84 6.37 7.26
C ASN A 21 11.44 6.31 6.64
N ILE A 22 10.43 5.94 7.44
CA ILE A 22 9.05 6.18 7.05
C ILE A 22 8.87 7.69 7.07
N VAL A 23 9.02 8.29 5.88
CA VAL A 23 8.57 9.66 5.64
C VAL A 23 7.05 9.56 5.61
N SER A 24 6.43 9.70 6.78
CA SER A 24 5.03 10.08 6.86
C SER A 24 4.96 11.48 6.30
N THR A 25 4.74 11.60 4.98
CA THR A 25 4.30 12.87 4.42
C THR A 25 3.15 13.35 5.30
N PRO A 26 3.11 14.62 5.73
CA PRO A 26 1.94 15.15 6.40
C PRO A 26 0.76 14.79 5.53
N ILE A 27 -0.15 13.97 6.06
CA ILE A 27 -1.37 13.65 5.36
C ILE A 27 -2.04 15.02 5.25
N GLU A 28 -2.17 15.56 4.04
CA GLU A 28 -2.80 16.85 3.85
C GLU A 28 -4.07 16.89 4.68
N ASN A 29 -4.19 17.95 5.50
CA ASN A 29 -5.06 18.07 6.66
C ASN A 29 -6.38 17.28 6.54
N ILE A 30 -6.40 16.01 6.95
CA ILE A 30 -7.61 15.15 6.89
C ILE A 30 -8.74 15.80 7.70
N ASP A 31 -8.38 16.55 8.75
CA ASP A 31 -9.32 17.29 9.58
C ASP A 31 -10.05 18.42 8.83
N ALA A 32 -9.58 18.83 7.64
CA ALA A 32 -10.29 19.76 6.77
C ALA A 32 -11.29 19.07 5.83
N VAL A 33 -11.22 17.74 5.66
CA VAL A 33 -12.17 17.03 4.81
C VAL A 33 -13.48 16.84 5.59
N PRO A 34 -14.64 17.20 5.01
CA PRO A 34 -15.93 16.94 5.66
C PRO A 34 -16.11 15.46 5.98
N LEU A 35 -16.56 15.16 7.20
CA LEU A 35 -16.85 13.80 7.62
C LEU A 35 -18.14 13.28 6.96
N LYS A 36 -18.16 12.00 6.55
CA LYS A 36 -19.40 11.29 6.20
C LYS A 36 -20.24 11.09 7.47
N VAL A 37 -21.17 12.01 7.72
CA VAL A 37 -22.06 11.99 8.91
C VAL A 37 -23.40 11.28 8.67
N MET A 38 -23.72 11.00 7.41
CA MET A 38 -24.91 10.23 7.03
C MET A 38 -24.56 8.75 6.92
N ALA A 39 -25.55 7.89 7.21
CA ALA A 39 -25.40 6.46 6.96
C ALA A 39 -25.15 6.19 5.47
N LEU A 40 -24.33 5.18 5.19
CA LEU A 40 -24.11 4.71 3.81
C LEU A 40 -25.42 4.15 3.25
N THR A 41 -25.68 4.39 1.97
CA THR A 41 -26.68 3.60 1.24
C THR A 41 -26.21 2.15 1.13
N GLU A 42 -27.11 1.24 0.74
CA GLU A 42 -26.73 -0.16 0.57
C GLU A 42 -25.68 -0.32 -0.54
N GLU A 43 -25.79 0.47 -1.61
CA GLU A 43 -24.84 0.50 -2.71
C GLU A 43 -23.46 1.00 -2.23
N GLU A 44 -23.43 2.14 -1.53
CA GLU A 44 -22.19 2.67 -0.94
C GLU A 44 -21.56 1.65 0.03
N ARG A 45 -22.35 0.92 0.83
CA ARG A 45 -21.86 -0.10 1.74
C ARG A 45 -21.24 -1.30 1.04
N GLN A 46 -21.70 -1.65 -0.16
CA GLN A 46 -21.14 -2.75 -0.94
C GLN A 46 -19.87 -2.36 -1.69
N SER A 47 -19.69 -1.09 -2.05
CA SER A 47 -18.55 -0.60 -2.85
C SER A 47 -17.63 0.41 -2.15
N TRP A 48 -17.83 0.70 -0.85
CA TRP A 48 -17.08 1.72 -0.11
C TRP A 48 -15.55 1.62 -0.24
N GLY A 49 -15.02 0.40 -0.42
CA GLY A 49 -13.58 0.18 -0.60
C GLY A 49 -13.00 0.84 -1.84
N HIS A 50 -13.82 1.15 -2.84
CA HIS A 50 -13.41 1.85 -4.07
C HIS A 50 -13.59 3.38 -4.02
N ALA A 51 -14.31 3.88 -3.02
CA ALA A 51 -14.66 5.29 -2.84
C ALA A 51 -13.43 6.19 -2.61
N ASP A 52 -13.61 7.50 -2.78
CA ASP A 52 -12.58 8.53 -2.61
C ASP A 52 -12.98 9.59 -1.59
N LEU A 53 -12.14 9.71 -0.55
CA LEU A 53 -12.34 10.58 0.59
C LEU A 53 -12.62 12.04 0.21
N LEU A 54 -12.01 12.56 -0.86
CA LEU A 54 -12.15 13.95 -1.26
C LEU A 54 -13.44 14.20 -2.03
N THR A 55 -13.91 13.22 -2.81
CA THR A 55 -15.08 13.39 -3.67
C THR A 55 -16.39 12.97 -3.01
N ASP A 56 -16.37 11.95 -2.17
CA ASP A 56 -17.58 11.35 -1.59
C ASP A 56 -17.58 11.28 -0.06
N THR A 57 -16.50 11.72 0.59
CA THR A 57 -16.26 11.72 2.05
C THR A 57 -16.14 10.33 2.69
N ILE A 58 -16.18 9.25 1.89
CA ILE A 58 -16.03 7.87 2.33
C ILE A 58 -14.55 7.49 2.22
N PRO A 59 -13.91 7.03 3.32
CA PRO A 59 -12.50 6.66 3.30
C PRO A 59 -12.28 5.30 2.62
N GLY A 60 -12.26 5.28 1.28
CA GLY A 60 -11.89 4.14 0.44
C GLY A 60 -10.48 4.23 -0.14
N MET A 61 -10.12 3.28 -1.00
CA MET A 61 -8.82 3.25 -1.70
C MET A 61 -8.79 4.08 -2.99
N SER A 62 -9.88 4.77 -3.34
CA SER A 62 -9.99 5.63 -4.53
C SER A 62 -9.78 4.87 -5.85
N VAL A 63 -10.25 3.63 -5.91
CA VAL A 63 -10.05 2.73 -7.05
C VAL A 63 -10.83 3.20 -8.27
N ASP A 64 -12.08 3.65 -8.08
CA ASP A 64 -12.92 4.11 -9.19
C ASP A 64 -12.31 5.35 -9.86
N ARG A 65 -11.88 6.32 -9.05
CA ARG A 65 -11.15 7.49 -9.54
C ARG A 65 -9.83 7.13 -10.22
N ALA A 66 -9.09 6.13 -9.72
CA ALA A 66 -7.87 5.67 -10.39
C ALA A 66 -8.18 5.05 -11.77
N TYR A 67 -9.30 4.33 -11.92
CA TYR A 67 -9.75 3.86 -13.23
C TYR A 67 -10.08 5.01 -14.18
N GLU A 68 -10.73 6.05 -13.71
CA GLU A 68 -11.14 7.20 -14.52
C GLU A 68 -9.98 8.13 -14.90
N GLU A 69 -9.16 8.53 -13.93
CA GLU A 69 -8.14 9.57 -14.10
C GLU A 69 -6.76 9.04 -14.48
N ILE A 70 -6.37 7.87 -13.93
CA ILE A 70 -4.99 7.35 -14.06
C ILE A 70 -4.92 6.27 -15.13
N ILE A 71 -5.83 5.29 -15.09
CA ILE A 71 -5.81 4.14 -16.00
C ILE A 71 -6.42 4.52 -17.34
N GLY A 72 -7.66 5.01 -17.34
CA GLY A 72 -8.41 5.38 -18.54
C GLY A 72 -8.35 4.29 -19.62
N ASN A 73 -7.74 4.61 -20.76
CA ASN A 73 -7.63 3.71 -21.92
C ASN A 73 -6.29 2.94 -21.99
N LYS A 74 -5.49 2.93 -20.91
CA LYS A 74 -4.24 2.17 -20.88
C LYS A 74 -4.53 0.67 -21.00
N LYS A 75 -3.78 -0.02 -21.85
CA LYS A 75 -3.88 -1.48 -21.97
C LYS A 75 -3.22 -2.14 -20.77
N GLY A 76 -3.94 -3.04 -20.12
CA GLY A 76 -3.42 -3.86 -19.03
C GLY A 76 -2.39 -4.87 -19.52
N ASN A 77 -1.46 -5.22 -18.63
CA ASN A 77 -0.56 -6.35 -18.82
C ASN A 77 -1.15 -7.60 -18.16
N LYS A 78 -0.82 -8.78 -18.69
CA LYS A 78 -1.17 -10.03 -18.02
C LYS A 78 -0.37 -10.15 -16.72
N VAL A 79 -1.08 -10.13 -15.60
CA VAL A 79 -0.52 -10.35 -14.26
C VAL A 79 -1.07 -11.67 -13.74
N ILE A 80 -0.21 -12.50 -13.17
CA ILE A 80 -0.61 -13.73 -12.47
C ILE A 80 -0.63 -13.42 -10.98
N VAL A 81 -1.79 -13.57 -10.35
CA VAL A 81 -1.97 -13.35 -8.92
C VAL A 81 -2.17 -14.71 -8.25
N ALA A 82 -1.29 -15.07 -7.32
CA ALA A 82 -1.42 -16.27 -6.50
C ALA A 82 -2.11 -15.91 -5.18
N VAL A 83 -3.24 -16.56 -4.90
CA VAL A 83 -4.00 -16.38 -3.65
C VAL A 83 -3.67 -17.54 -2.71
N LEU A 84 -3.11 -17.23 -1.55
CA LEU A 84 -2.75 -18.20 -0.50
C LEU A 84 -3.80 -18.12 0.62
N ASP A 85 -4.94 -18.75 0.40
CA ASP A 85 -6.05 -18.82 1.36
C ASP A 85 -6.62 -20.25 1.39
N SER A 86 -7.73 -20.45 2.09
CA SER A 86 -8.56 -21.66 2.16
C SER A 86 -9.03 -22.20 0.81
N GLY A 87 -8.92 -21.42 -0.26
CA GLY A 87 -9.23 -21.80 -1.63
C GLY A 87 -9.91 -20.66 -2.38
N ILE A 88 -10.04 -20.81 -3.69
CA ILE A 88 -10.87 -19.95 -4.52
C ILE A 88 -11.77 -20.86 -5.36
N ASP A 89 -13.04 -20.51 -5.48
CA ASP A 89 -13.94 -21.14 -6.45
C ASP A 89 -13.67 -20.50 -7.82
N LEU A 90 -13.54 -21.32 -8.87
CA LEU A 90 -13.10 -20.90 -10.21
C LEU A 90 -14.23 -20.97 -11.23
#